data_AF-A0A849SBA6-F1
#
_entry.id   AF-A0A849SBA6-F1
#
_cell.length_a   1.000
_cell.length_b   1.000
_cell.length_c   1.000
_cell.angle_alpha   90.00
_cell.angle_beta   90.00
_cell.angle_gamma   90.00
#
_symmetry.space_group_name_H-M   'P 1'
#
loop_
_entity.id
_entity.type
_entity.pdbx_description
1 polymer ?
#
loop_
_entity_poly.entity_id
_entity_poly.type
_entity_poly.pdbx_seq_one_letter_code
_entity_poly.pdbx_strand_id
1 'polypeptide(L)'
;MIDCSLYPITHQTLPLRPLSLYIHIPWCIKKCPYCDFNSHAIKADTPEAGYIDALLVDFASSIERFQINRPISSIFFGGGTPSLFAPESINRLLVGIAAQHPLVEGLEITLEANPGTFESQKFAELKALGINRLSIGIQSFNDTLLQKLGRVHDAREAISAVDIAHQAGFG
;
A
#
# COMPACT_ATOMS: atom_id res chain seq x y z
N MET A 1 2.47 19.56 53.98
CA MET A 1 1.72 18.66 53.07
C MET A 1 1.01 19.54 52.08
N ILE A 2 1.37 19.47 50.80
CA ILE A 2 0.72 20.25 49.74
C ILE A 2 -0.59 19.54 49.41
N ASP A 3 -1.70 20.25 49.54
CA ASP A 3 -3.05 19.76 49.26
C ASP A 3 -3.23 19.62 47.74
N CYS A 4 -3.23 18.37 47.26
CA CYS A 4 -3.45 18.04 45.85
C CYS A 4 -4.92 18.13 45.41
N SER A 5 -5.86 18.60 46.25
CA SER A 5 -7.28 18.67 45.91
C SER A 5 -7.70 19.90 45.08
N LEU A 6 -6.78 20.85 44.83
CA LEU A 6 -7.11 22.15 44.24
C LEU A 6 -6.98 22.23 42.70
N TYR A 7 -6.66 21.14 42.01
CA TYR A 7 -6.67 21.09 40.55
C TYR A 7 -7.66 20.02 40.08
N PRO A 8 -8.87 20.37 39.63
CA PRO A 8 -9.72 19.40 38.96
C PRO A 8 -8.98 18.91 37.71
N ILE A 9 -8.61 17.63 37.69
CA ILE A 9 -8.11 16.97 36.49
C ILE A 9 -9.31 16.85 35.56
N THR A 10 -9.53 17.87 34.73
CA THR A 10 -10.42 17.72 33.58
C THR A 10 -9.75 16.73 32.64
N HIS A 11 -10.27 15.51 32.56
CA HIS A 11 -9.92 14.55 31.50
C HIS A 11 -10.32 15.16 30.17
N GLN A 12 -9.40 15.93 29.58
CA GLN A 12 -9.56 16.46 28.25
C GLN A 12 -9.43 15.28 27.29
N THR A 13 -10.56 14.85 26.72
CA THR A 13 -10.58 13.81 25.69
C THR A 13 -9.88 14.36 24.45
N LEU A 14 -8.63 13.94 24.25
CA LEU A 14 -7.92 14.24 23.00
C LEU A 14 -8.71 13.65 21.84
N PRO A 15 -8.89 14.40 20.73
CA PRO A 15 -9.58 13.88 19.57
C PRO A 15 -8.84 12.63 19.06
N LEU A 16 -9.60 11.58 18.76
CA LEU A 16 -9.02 10.35 18.24
C LEU A 16 -8.33 10.65 16.91
N ARG A 17 -7.09 10.18 16.76
CA ARG A 17 -6.32 10.35 15.51
C ARG A 17 -7.05 9.68 14.33
N PRO A 18 -6.82 10.09 13.08
CA PRO A 18 -7.31 9.36 11.92
C PRO A 18 -6.80 7.90 11.94
N LEU A 19 -7.62 6.96 11.44
CA LEU A 19 -7.24 5.55 11.31
C LEU A 19 -6.68 5.31 9.90
N SER A 20 -5.52 4.69 9.80
CA SER A 20 -4.88 4.31 8.54
C SER A 20 -4.70 2.80 8.48
N LEU A 21 -4.91 2.22 7.29
CA LEU A 21 -4.74 0.80 7.04
C LEU A 21 -3.48 0.57 6.17
N TYR A 22 -2.52 -0.17 6.71
CA TYR A 22 -1.38 -0.66 5.93
C TYR A 22 -1.63 -2.10 5.53
N ILE A 23 -1.43 -2.41 4.25
CA ILE A 23 -1.59 -3.76 3.70
C ILE A 23 -0.25 -4.17 3.11
N HIS A 24 0.28 -5.27 3.63
CA HIS A 24 1.54 -5.83 3.17
C HIS A 24 1.31 -6.82 2.03
N ILE A 25 2.02 -6.68 0.91
CA ILE A 25 2.05 -7.65 -0.19
C ILE A 25 3.50 -8.12 -0.39
N PRO A 26 3.88 -9.33 0.04
CA PRO A 26 5.28 -9.75 0.21
C PRO A 26 5.94 -10.29 -1.06
N TRP A 27 5.46 -9.97 -2.28
CA TRP A 27 6.04 -10.50 -3.52
C TRP A 27 6.72 -9.44 -4.37
N CYS A 28 7.88 -9.78 -4.92
CA CYS A 28 8.64 -8.99 -5.89
C CYS A 28 8.97 -9.87 -7.10
N ILE A 29 9.20 -9.28 -8.28
CA ILE A 29 9.78 -10.03 -9.42
C ILE A 29 11.14 -10.60 -9.03
N LYS A 30 11.95 -9.77 -8.36
CA LYS A 30 13.27 -10.12 -7.86
C LYS A 30 13.52 -9.39 -6.54
N LYS A 31 14.02 -10.13 -5.54
CA LYS A 31 14.47 -9.51 -4.29
C LYS A 31 15.77 -8.75 -4.53
N CYS A 32 15.78 -7.46 -4.22
CA CYS A 32 16.99 -6.64 -4.34
C CYS A 32 17.99 -7.04 -3.23
N PRO A 33 19.31 -7.06 -3.50
CA PRO A 33 20.31 -7.48 -2.51
C PRO A 33 20.35 -6.65 -1.23
N TYR A 34 19.92 -5.38 -1.31
CA TYR A 34 19.87 -4.46 -0.16
C TYR A 34 18.53 -4.51 0.60
N CYS A 35 17.53 -5.22 0.09
CA CYS A 35 16.16 -5.14 0.61
C CYS A 35 16.00 -6.01 1.87
N ASP A 36 15.73 -5.36 2.99
CA ASP A 36 15.41 -5.97 4.29
C ASP A 36 13.90 -6.11 4.54
N PHE A 37 13.06 -5.62 3.63
CA PHE A 37 11.61 -5.86 3.71
C PHE A 37 11.29 -7.36 3.64
N ASN A 38 10.23 -7.73 4.35
CA ASN A 38 9.63 -9.06 4.27
C ASN A 38 9.05 -9.27 2.87
N SER A 39 9.90 -9.76 1.97
CA SER A 39 9.56 -9.95 0.57
C SER A 39 10.24 -11.21 0.02
N HIS A 40 9.56 -11.80 -0.96
CA HIS A 40 9.90 -13.03 -1.62
C HIS A 40 9.80 -12.85 -3.14
N ALA A 41 10.61 -13.59 -3.89
CA ALA A 41 10.43 -13.64 -5.33
C ALA A 41 9.10 -14.30 -5.68
N ILE A 42 8.34 -13.70 -6.59
CA ILE A 42 7.11 -14.26 -7.13
C ILE A 42 7.42 -15.56 -7.89
N LYS A 43 6.58 -16.56 -7.71
CA LYS A 43 6.65 -17.85 -8.41
C LYS A 43 5.38 -18.08 -9.21
N ALA A 44 5.42 -18.98 -10.18
CA ALA A 44 4.26 -19.27 -11.05
C ALA A 44 3.01 -19.74 -10.27
N ASP A 45 3.20 -20.31 -9.08
CA ASP A 45 2.17 -20.82 -8.18
C ASP A 45 1.82 -19.84 -7.04
N THR A 46 2.15 -18.56 -7.18
CA THR A 46 1.86 -17.55 -6.14
C THR A 46 0.35 -17.48 -5.86
N PRO A 47 -0.11 -17.78 -4.63
CA PRO A 47 -1.52 -17.98 -4.35
C PRO A 47 -2.22 -16.64 -4.08
N GLU A 48 -2.31 -15.78 -5.10
CA GLU A 48 -2.88 -14.43 -4.99
C GLU A 48 -4.27 -14.43 -4.34
N ALA A 49 -5.21 -15.24 -4.87
CA ALA A 49 -6.57 -15.32 -4.32
C ALA A 49 -6.61 -15.77 -2.85
N GLY A 50 -5.86 -16.82 -2.51
CA GLY A 50 -5.79 -17.34 -1.14
C GLY A 50 -5.13 -16.34 -0.17
N TYR A 51 -4.19 -15.53 -0.65
CA TYR A 51 -3.61 -14.45 0.15
C TYR A 51 -4.61 -13.33 0.42
N ILE A 52 -5.39 -12.93 -0.59
CA ILE A 52 -6.47 -11.95 -0.42
C ILE A 52 -7.52 -12.46 0.58
N ASP A 53 -7.87 -13.75 0.52
CA ASP A 53 -8.77 -14.37 1.51
C ASP A 53 -8.22 -14.25 2.93
N ALA A 54 -6.95 -14.61 3.11
CA ALA A 54 -6.28 -14.51 4.41
C ALA A 54 -6.25 -13.07 4.93
N LEU A 55 -5.96 -12.08 4.07
CA LEU A 55 -5.96 -10.66 4.43
C LEU A 55 -7.35 -10.18 4.88
N LEU A 56 -8.42 -10.61 4.21
CA LEU A 56 -9.78 -10.23 4.58
C LEU A 56 -10.19 -10.84 5.93
N VAL A 57 -9.80 -12.09 6.20
CA VAL A 57 -10.02 -12.75 7.50
C VAL A 57 -9.23 -12.06 8.61
N ASP A 58 -7.96 -11.72 8.36
CA ASP A 58 -7.11 -11.00 9.31
C ASP A 58 -7.64 -9.59 9.60
N PHE A 59 -8.14 -8.90 8.57
CA PHE A 59 -8.80 -7.61 8.70
C PHE A 59 -10.03 -7.69 9.60
N ALA A 60 -10.97 -8.60 9.31
CA ALA A 60 -12.16 -8.83 10.14
C ALA A 60 -11.79 -9.07 11.61
N SER A 61 -10.84 -9.99 11.82
CA SER A 61 -10.35 -10.38 13.14
C SER A 61 -9.72 -9.21 13.89
N SER A 62 -8.98 -8.35 13.19
CA SER A 62 -8.35 -7.15 13.76
C SER A 62 -9.37 -6.09 14.15
N ILE A 63 -10.37 -5.84 13.31
CA ILE A 63 -11.46 -4.90 13.62
C ILE A 63 -12.20 -5.33 14.89
N GLU A 64 -12.55 -6.61 15.00
CA GLU A 64 -13.22 -7.17 16.17
C GLU A 64 -12.33 -7.12 17.42
N ARG A 65 -11.10 -7.66 17.33
CA ARG A 65 -10.16 -7.76 18.45
C ARG A 65 -9.86 -6.41 19.09
N PHE A 66 -9.73 -5.36 18.28
CA PHE A 66 -9.39 -4.02 18.75
C PHE A 66 -10.61 -3.09 18.87
N GLN A 67 -11.83 -3.61 18.65
CA GLN A 67 -13.09 -2.86 18.73
C GLN A 67 -13.04 -1.55 17.92
N ILE A 68 -12.49 -1.64 16.71
CA ILE A 68 -12.27 -0.47 15.87
C ILE A 68 -13.61 0.01 15.32
N ASN A 69 -13.98 1.26 15.62
CA ASN A 69 -15.24 1.87 15.20
C ASN A 69 -15.08 3.16 14.37
N ARG A 70 -13.85 3.64 14.19
CA ARG A 70 -13.54 4.85 13.40
C ARG A 70 -13.39 4.49 11.93
N PRO A 71 -13.88 5.32 10.99
CA PRO A 71 -13.68 5.06 9.57
C PRO A 71 -12.19 5.11 9.18
N ILE A 72 -11.81 4.31 8.18
CA ILE A 72 -10.46 4.33 7.62
C ILE A 72 -10.30 5.58 6.75
N SER A 73 -9.27 6.35 7.05
CA SER A 73 -8.95 7.63 6.41
C SER A 73 -7.84 7.56 5.35
N SER A 74 -7.08 6.46 5.33
CA SER A 74 -6.13 6.15 4.27
C SER A 74 -5.80 4.67 4.22
N ILE A 75 -5.47 4.18 3.01
CA ILE A 75 -4.98 2.82 2.76
C ILE A 75 -3.62 2.93 2.07
N PHE A 76 -2.65 2.16 2.53
CA PHE A 76 -1.33 2.05 1.90
C PHE A 76 -1.00 0.58 1.60
N PHE A 77 -0.86 0.24 0.33
CA PHE A 77 -0.34 -1.05 -0.11
C PHE A 77 1.17 -0.96 -0.28
N GLY A 78 1.92 -1.78 0.44
CA GLY A 78 3.38 -1.82 0.33
C GLY A 78 4.01 -3.18 0.63
N GLY A 79 5.33 -3.19 0.77
CA GLY A 79 6.09 -4.37 1.20
C GLY A 79 7.05 -4.86 0.12
N GLY A 80 6.58 -5.79 -0.71
CA GLY A 80 7.28 -6.22 -1.92
C GLY A 80 6.99 -5.29 -3.08
N THR A 81 6.08 -5.69 -3.96
CA THR A 81 5.62 -4.90 -5.09
C THR A 81 4.13 -5.18 -5.31
N PRO A 82 3.24 -4.49 -4.58
CA PRO A 82 1.79 -4.62 -4.70
C PRO A 82 1.25 -4.58 -6.13
N SER A 83 1.83 -3.74 -7.00
CA SER A 83 1.43 -3.62 -8.41
C SER A 83 1.66 -4.89 -9.26
N LEU A 84 2.33 -5.91 -8.71
CA LEU A 84 2.44 -7.21 -9.38
C LEU A 84 1.13 -7.98 -9.37
N PHE A 85 0.30 -7.79 -8.35
CA PHE A 85 -1.03 -8.41 -8.29
C PHE A 85 -1.89 -7.93 -9.46
N ALA A 86 -2.85 -8.76 -9.85
CA ALA A 86 -3.84 -8.40 -10.85
C ALA A 86 -4.73 -7.27 -10.30
N PRO A 87 -5.13 -6.27 -11.12
CA PRO A 87 -6.06 -5.23 -10.69
C PRO A 87 -7.35 -5.81 -10.07
N GLU A 88 -7.84 -6.93 -10.58
CA GLU A 88 -9.02 -7.63 -10.06
C GLU A 88 -8.85 -8.10 -8.61
N SER A 89 -7.65 -8.53 -8.22
CA SER A 89 -7.37 -8.96 -6.85
C SER A 89 -7.27 -7.78 -5.90
N ILE A 90 -6.67 -6.67 -6.35
CA ILE A 90 -6.67 -5.40 -5.60
C ILE A 90 -8.10 -4.90 -5.42
N ASN A 91 -8.92 -4.93 -6.47
CA ASN A 91 -10.33 -4.57 -6.42
C ASN A 91 -11.10 -5.44 -5.42
N ARG A 92 -10.91 -6.77 -5.48
CA ARG A 92 -11.55 -7.72 -4.56
C ARG A 92 -11.23 -7.40 -3.10
N LEU A 93 -9.99 -7.06 -2.80
CA LEU A 93 -9.58 -6.66 -1.46
C LEU A 93 -10.21 -5.34 -1.03
N LEU A 94 -10.19 -4.31 -1.89
CA LEU A 94 -10.81 -3.01 -1.61
C LEU A 94 -12.32 -3.13 -1.36
N VAL A 95 -13.03 -3.86 -2.22
CA VAL A 95 -14.47 -4.16 -2.05
C VAL A 95 -14.72 -4.93 -0.77
N GLY A 96 -13.89 -5.94 -0.47
CA GLY A 96 -14.00 -6.73 0.75
C GLY A 96 -13.77 -5.92 2.02
N ILE A 97 -12.84 -4.97 2.01
CA ILE A 97 -12.59 -4.03 3.12
C ILE A 97 -13.78 -3.10 3.30
N ALA A 98 -14.25 -2.47 2.21
CA ALA A 98 -15.37 -1.53 2.25
C ALA A 98 -16.69 -2.18 2.71
N ALA A 99 -16.87 -3.47 2.44
CA ALA A 99 -18.03 -4.25 2.92
C ALA A 99 -17.98 -4.53 4.43
N GLN A 100 -16.79 -4.52 5.04
CA GLN A 100 -16.57 -4.88 6.44
C GLN A 100 -16.44 -3.68 7.37
N HIS A 101 -15.99 -2.52 6.87
CA HIS A 101 -15.70 -1.36 7.70
C HIS A 101 -15.87 -0.04 6.95
N PRO A 102 -16.38 1.04 7.59
CA PRO A 102 -16.57 2.33 6.93
C PRO A 102 -15.25 2.96 6.47
N LEU A 103 -15.30 3.56 5.28
CA LEU A 103 -14.21 4.33 4.67
C LEU A 103 -14.61 5.80 4.62
N VAL A 104 -13.63 6.69 4.81
CA VAL A 104 -13.82 8.13 4.58
C VAL A 104 -13.97 8.38 3.08
N GLU A 105 -14.91 9.25 2.70
CA GLU A 105 -15.07 9.66 1.30
C GLU A 105 -13.80 10.35 0.79
N GLY A 106 -13.33 9.93 -0.40
CA GLY A 106 -12.12 10.49 -1.00
C GLY A 106 -10.82 10.16 -0.25
N LEU A 107 -10.80 9.09 0.57
CA LEU A 107 -9.59 8.67 1.28
C LEU A 107 -8.40 8.49 0.31
N GLU A 108 -7.19 8.74 0.82
CA GLU A 108 -5.98 8.40 0.07
C GLU A 108 -5.82 6.88 0.01
N ILE A 109 -5.64 6.35 -1.20
CA ILE A 109 -5.29 4.97 -1.45
C ILE A 109 -3.97 4.97 -2.23
N THR A 110 -2.87 4.73 -1.51
CA THR A 110 -1.52 4.64 -2.07
C THR A 110 -1.19 3.20 -2.43
N LEU A 111 -0.58 2.97 -3.59
CA LEU A 111 -0.02 1.69 -3.98
C LEU A 111 1.45 1.80 -4.42
N GLU A 112 2.32 0.96 -3.85
CA GLU A 112 3.73 0.85 -4.26
C GLU A 112 3.87 0.12 -5.61
N ALA A 113 4.70 0.68 -6.49
CA ALA A 113 5.02 0.13 -7.79
C ALA A 113 6.51 0.25 -8.14
N ASN A 114 6.99 -0.59 -9.04
CA ASN A 114 8.29 -0.40 -9.69
C ASN A 114 8.10 0.19 -11.10
N PRO A 115 9.14 0.83 -11.67
CA PRO A 115 9.09 1.36 -13.03
C PRO A 115 8.96 0.34 -14.17
N GLY A 116 8.80 -0.95 -13.86
CA GLY A 116 8.76 -2.00 -14.87
C GLY A 116 7.59 -1.81 -15.86
N THR A 117 7.80 -2.28 -17.10
CA THR A 117 6.76 -2.25 -18.13
C THR A 117 5.49 -2.99 -17.69
N PHE A 118 5.64 -4.10 -16.96
CA PHE A 118 4.51 -4.91 -16.50
C PHE A 118 3.63 -4.17 -15.49
N GLU A 119 4.23 -3.48 -14.53
CA GLU A 119 3.52 -2.70 -13.53
C GLU A 119 2.86 -1.45 -14.12
N SER A 120 3.57 -0.71 -14.97
CA SER A 120 3.10 0.56 -15.52
C SER A 120 1.90 0.42 -16.46
N GLN A 121 1.79 -0.71 -17.20
CA GLN A 121 0.62 -1.00 -18.03
C GLN A 121 -0.70 -1.07 -17.24
N LYS A 122 -0.64 -1.38 -15.93
CA LYS A 122 -1.82 -1.49 -15.07
C LYS A 122 -2.27 -0.18 -14.43
N PHE A 123 -1.51 0.92 -14.59
CA PHE A 123 -1.79 2.15 -13.85
C PHE A 123 -3.18 2.73 -14.14
N ALA A 124 -3.63 2.70 -15.40
CA ALA A 124 -4.97 3.17 -15.75
C ALA A 124 -6.08 2.34 -15.08
N GLU A 125 -5.93 1.02 -15.03
CA GLU A 125 -6.87 0.12 -14.36
C GLU A 125 -6.86 0.36 -12.84
N LEU A 126 -5.67 0.43 -12.23
CA LEU A 126 -5.52 0.74 -10.80
C LEU A 126 -6.16 2.09 -10.44
N LYS A 127 -6.01 3.11 -11.29
CA LYS A 127 -6.68 4.40 -11.11
C LYS A 127 -8.20 4.26 -11.12
N ALA A 128 -8.74 3.48 -12.05
CA ALA A 128 -10.18 3.23 -12.16
C ALA A 128 -10.75 2.49 -10.93
N LEU A 129 -9.92 1.72 -10.21
CA LEU A 129 -10.28 1.06 -8.95
C LEU A 129 -10.27 1.99 -7.73
N GLY A 130 -9.88 3.26 -7.90
CA GLY A 130 -9.81 4.24 -6.82
C GLY A 130 -8.43 4.40 -6.19
N ILE A 131 -7.39 3.69 -6.66
CA ILE A 131 -6.00 4.01 -6.29
C ILE A 131 -5.73 5.43 -6.78
N ASN A 132 -5.39 6.35 -5.87
CA ASN A 132 -5.25 7.76 -6.21
C ASN A 132 -3.85 8.32 -5.96
N ARG A 133 -2.93 7.50 -5.44
CA ARG A 133 -1.51 7.82 -5.30
C ARG A 133 -0.63 6.61 -5.60
N LEU A 134 0.47 6.84 -6.32
CA LEU A 134 1.50 5.82 -6.56
C LEU A 134 2.79 6.17 -5.82
N SER A 135 3.48 5.15 -5.32
CA SER A 135 4.84 5.26 -4.80
C SER A 135 5.77 4.45 -5.69
N ILE A 136 6.51 5.11 -6.59
CA ILE A 136 7.33 4.44 -7.61
C ILE A 136 8.79 4.33 -7.13
N GLY A 137 9.26 3.09 -6.95
CA GLY A 137 10.60 2.79 -6.45
C GLY A 137 11.73 2.99 -7.47
N ILE A 138 12.05 4.23 -7.85
CA ILE A 138 13.08 4.55 -8.86
C ILE A 138 14.50 4.31 -8.33
N GLN A 139 14.80 4.70 -7.09
CA GLN A 139 16.10 4.64 -6.41
C GLN A 139 17.21 5.54 -7.02
N SER A 140 17.43 5.50 -8.33
CA SER A 140 18.43 6.30 -9.03
C SER A 140 18.07 6.50 -10.51
N PHE A 141 18.59 7.55 -11.12
CA PHE A 141 18.59 7.75 -12.58
C PHE A 141 19.96 7.42 -13.22
N ASN A 142 20.85 6.75 -12.47
CA ASN A 142 22.15 6.31 -12.96
C ASN A 142 22.14 4.78 -13.16
N ASP A 143 22.24 4.34 -14.41
CA ASP A 143 22.15 2.92 -14.76
C ASP A 143 23.25 2.06 -14.13
N THR A 144 24.46 2.61 -13.94
CA THR A 144 25.54 1.89 -13.25
C THR A 144 25.20 1.66 -11.77
N LEU A 145 24.55 2.61 -11.10
CA LEU A 145 24.09 2.42 -9.72
C LEU A 145 22.91 1.46 -9.65
N LEU A 146 21.96 1.54 -10.58
CA LEU A 146 20.81 0.63 -10.64
C LEU A 146 21.26 -0.83 -10.81
N GLN A 147 22.21 -1.08 -11.70
CA GLN A 147 22.82 -2.40 -11.88
C GLN A 147 23.50 -2.91 -10.60
N LYS A 148 24.28 -2.05 -9.91
CA LYS A 148 24.90 -2.41 -8.62
C LYS A 148 23.88 -2.72 -7.54
N LEU A 149 22.75 -2.01 -7.53
CA LEU A 149 21.63 -2.26 -6.62
C LEU A 149 20.79 -3.49 -7.03
N GLY A 150 21.10 -4.13 -8.16
CA GLY A 150 20.40 -5.30 -8.66
C GLY A 150 18.98 -5.00 -9.16
N ARG A 151 18.68 -3.72 -9.44
CA ARG A 151 17.40 -3.29 -10.01
C ARG A 151 17.22 -3.87 -11.42
N VAL A 152 15.97 -4.14 -11.77
CA VAL A 152 15.57 -4.73 -13.06
C VAL A 152 15.10 -3.68 -14.06
N HIS A 153 15.21 -2.41 -13.71
CA HIS A 153 14.81 -1.27 -14.53
C HIS A 153 16.01 -0.33 -14.78
N ASP A 154 15.95 0.43 -15.88
CA ASP A 154 16.90 1.51 -16.20
C ASP A 154 16.29 2.92 -16.01
N ALA A 155 17.10 3.97 -16.15
CA ALA A 155 16.64 5.35 -15.98
C ALA A 155 15.55 5.76 -17.00
N ARG A 156 15.55 5.17 -18.21
CA ARG A 156 14.54 5.46 -19.24
C ARG A 156 13.21 4.85 -18.86
N GLU A 157 13.19 3.62 -18.36
CA GLU A 157 11.99 2.97 -17.81
C GLU A 157 11.44 3.75 -16.61
N ALA A 158 12.31 4.27 -15.74
CA ALA A 158 11.91 5.16 -14.64
C ALA A 158 11.13 6.38 -15.13
N ILE A 159 11.66 7.10 -16.13
CA ILE A 159 11.00 8.27 -16.72
C ILE A 159 9.69 7.85 -17.40
N SER A 160 9.72 6.80 -18.22
CA SER A 160 8.54 6.31 -18.92
C SER A 160 7.41 5.90 -17.97
N ALA A 161 7.73 5.28 -16.83
CA ALA A 161 6.72 4.90 -15.84
C ALA A 161 6.05 6.12 -15.21
N VAL A 162 6.82 7.20 -14.95
CA VAL A 162 6.26 8.46 -14.45
C VAL A 162 5.36 9.11 -15.49
N ASP A 163 5.76 9.13 -16.76
CA ASP A 163 4.94 9.65 -17.86
C ASP A 163 3.62 8.86 -18.01
N ILE A 164 3.69 7.53 -17.94
CA ILE A 164 2.51 6.66 -17.98
C ILE A 164 1.60 6.91 -16.76
N ALA A 165 2.17 7.09 -15.56
CA ALA A 165 1.39 7.43 -14.37
C ALA A 165 0.65 8.76 -14.54
N HIS A 166 1.31 9.78 -15.07
CA HIS A 166 0.67 11.06 -15.38
C HIS A 166 -0.44 10.92 -16.44
N GLN A 167 -0.20 10.18 -17.52
CA GLN A 167 -1.20 9.90 -18.55
C GLN A 167 -2.41 9.12 -18.00
N ALA A 168 -2.18 8.24 -17.02
CA ALA A 168 -3.23 7.53 -16.30
C ALA A 168 -3.98 8.40 -15.26
N GLY A 169 -3.59 9.67 -15.06
CA GLY A 169 -4.26 10.60 -14.15
C GLY A 169 -3.77 10.54 -12.71
N PHE A 170 -2.55 10.06 -12.46
CA PHE A 170 -1.84 10.29 -11.20
C PHE A 170 -1.11 11.64 -11.25
N GLY A 171 -1.21 12.42 -10.17
CA GLY A 171 -0.68 13.78 -10.06
C GLY A 171 0.10 13.98 -8.77
#